data_AF-A0A183EL98-F1
#
_entry.id   AF-A0A183EL98-F1
#
_cell.length_a   1.000
_cell.length_b   1.000
_cell.length_c   1.000
_cell.angle_alpha   90.00
_cell.angle_beta   90.00
_cell.angle_gamma   90.00
#
_symmetry.space_group_name_H-M   'P 1'
#
loop_
_entity.id
_entity.type
_entity.pdbx_description
1 polymer ?
#
loop_
_entity_poly.entity_id
_entity_poly.type
_entity_poly.pdbx_seq_one_letter_code
_entity_poly.pdbx_strand_id
1 'polypeptide(L)'
;MLINTINVSSWLMLNALVPASLPESQMLINTINVSSWLMLNALVPASLPESVIGKYREQFAKWPPVSPESMKQQLFAALKILRSCISSMLDSNFTSQQLQPLFELCVTIRLKCLSKVIEDVTQGVIGLGSRESWKLESTHTGLTKTILPDLYETEVSFCATLGKNYIQF
;
A
#
# COMPACT_ATOMS: atom_id res chain seq x y z
N MET A 1 8.68 11.01 12.47
CA MET A 1 7.64 11.28 13.49
C MET A 1 6.56 10.18 13.57
N LEU A 2 6.78 8.98 12.99
CA LEU A 2 5.82 7.86 12.99
C LEU A 2 6.12 6.77 14.04
N ILE A 3 7.29 6.84 14.71
CA ILE A 3 7.77 5.78 15.63
C ILE A 3 7.45 6.09 17.11
N ASN A 4 7.12 7.35 17.48
CA ASN A 4 6.92 7.74 18.88
C ASN A 4 5.48 7.59 19.40
N THR A 5 4.58 6.96 18.64
CA THR A 5 3.17 6.84 19.03
C THR A 5 2.69 5.39 19.05
N ILE A 6 3.51 4.50 19.63
CA ILE A 6 2.96 3.25 20.16
C ILE A 6 2.17 3.64 21.42
N ASN A 7 0.86 3.87 21.23
CA ASN A 7 -0.06 4.15 22.32
C ASN A 7 -0.03 2.97 23.32
N VAL A 8 -0.26 3.25 24.61
CA VAL A 8 -0.46 2.24 25.67
C VAL A 8 -1.45 1.16 25.23
N SER A 9 -2.44 1.51 24.40
CA SER A 9 -3.39 0.58 23.77
C SER A 9 -2.73 -0.49 22.88
N SER A 10 -1.73 -0.13 22.08
CA SER A 10 -0.97 -1.06 21.23
C SER A 10 -0.11 -2.00 22.08
N TRP A 11 0.40 -1.51 23.21
CA TRP A 11 1.12 -2.29 24.22
C TRP A 11 0.20 -3.29 24.94
N LEU A 12 -1.02 -2.88 25.29
CA LEU A 12 -2.04 -3.76 25.86
C LEU A 12 -2.48 -4.85 24.89
N MET A 13 -2.57 -4.53 23.60
CA MET A 13 -2.91 -5.49 22.55
C MET A 13 -1.81 -6.55 22.36
N LEU A 14 -0.53 -6.14 22.43
CA LEU A 14 0.61 -7.07 22.46
C LEU A 14 0.58 -7.98 23.70
N ASN A 15 0.37 -7.42 24.89
CA ASN A 15 0.30 -8.20 26.14
C ASN A 15 -0.92 -9.14 26.21
N ALA A 16 -2.04 -8.78 25.59
CA ALA A 16 -3.25 -9.61 25.57
C ALA A 16 -3.18 -10.77 24.56
N LEU A 17 -2.40 -10.62 23.48
CA LEU A 17 -2.30 -11.60 22.39
C LEU A 17 -1.01 -12.43 22.41
N VAL A 18 -0.02 -12.03 23.20
CA VAL A 18 1.24 -12.75 23.39
C VAL A 18 1.42 -13.10 24.88
N PRO A 19 0.66 -14.08 25.41
CA PRO A 19 0.92 -14.60 26.75
C PRO A 19 2.30 -15.28 26.78
N ALA A 20 3.08 -15.00 27.81
CA ALA A 20 4.47 -15.48 27.98
C ALA A 20 4.62 -17.01 28.10
N SER A 21 3.52 -17.76 28.11
CA SER A 21 3.48 -19.23 28.21
C SER A 21 3.44 -19.95 26.86
N LEU A 22 3.42 -19.23 25.73
CA LEU A 22 3.40 -19.83 24.40
C LEU A 22 4.79 -20.30 23.95
N PRO A 23 4.88 -21.32 23.07
CA PRO A 23 6.13 -21.67 22.40
C PRO A 23 6.74 -20.46 21.69
N GLU A 24 8.07 -20.32 21.70
CA GLU A 24 8.80 -19.15 21.14
C GLU A 24 8.36 -18.80 19.71
N SER A 25 8.17 -19.82 18.86
CA SER A 25 7.70 -19.63 17.48
C SER A 25 6.30 -19.04 17.39
N GLN A 26 5.41 -19.39 18.32
CA GLN A 26 4.03 -18.90 18.34
C GLN A 26 3.96 -17.46 18.87
N MET A 27 4.78 -17.11 19.87
CA MET A 27 4.89 -15.72 20.34
C MET A 27 5.37 -14.79 19.23
N LEU A 28 6.34 -15.25 18.45
CA LEU A 28 6.89 -14.51 17.32
C LEU A 28 5.86 -14.28 16.22
N ILE A 29 5.12 -15.33 15.83
CA ILE A 29 4.01 -15.22 14.88
C ILE A 29 2.96 -14.21 15.36
N ASN A 30 2.55 -14.30 16.63
CA ASN A 30 1.54 -13.40 17.18
C ASN A 30 2.03 -11.94 17.21
N THR A 31 3.29 -11.72 17.56
CA THR A 31 3.91 -10.39 17.57
C THR A 31 3.95 -9.78 16.17
N ILE A 32 4.35 -10.57 15.17
CA ILE A 32 4.36 -10.16 13.77
C ILE A 32 2.94 -9.86 13.28
N ASN A 33 1.97 -10.67 13.67
CA ASN A 33 0.58 -10.51 13.26
C ASN A 33 -0.04 -9.21 13.84
N VAL A 34 0.16 -8.95 15.13
CA VAL A 34 -0.27 -7.70 15.77
C VAL A 34 0.40 -6.50 15.11
N SER A 35 1.71 -6.57 14.86
CA SER A 35 2.45 -5.50 14.17
C SER A 35 1.88 -5.25 12.76
N SER A 36 1.50 -6.32 12.06
CA SER A 36 0.88 -6.23 10.74
C SER A 36 -0.48 -5.53 10.79
N TRP A 37 -1.31 -5.82 11.80
CA TRP A 37 -2.58 -5.11 11.99
C TRP A 37 -2.39 -3.64 12.36
N LEU A 38 -1.38 -3.31 13.17
CA LEU A 38 -1.06 -1.91 13.47
C LEU A 38 -0.64 -1.15 12.21
N MET A 39 0.17 -1.77 11.33
CA MET A 39 0.53 -1.19 10.04
C MET A 39 -0.69 -1.03 9.12
N LEU A 40 -1.61 -2.02 9.07
CA LEU A 40 -2.86 -1.89 8.33
C LEU A 40 -3.72 -0.75 8.85
N ASN A 41 -3.88 -0.61 10.17
CA ASN A 41 -4.63 0.50 10.75
C ASN A 41 -4.07 1.87 10.30
N ALA A 42 -2.74 2.01 10.26
CA ALA A 42 -2.11 3.26 9.87
C ALA A 42 -2.20 3.56 8.38
N LEU A 43 -2.06 2.54 7.52
CA LEU A 43 -1.88 2.72 6.08
C LEU A 43 -3.17 2.50 5.29
N VAL A 44 -3.94 1.47 5.64
CA VAL A 44 -5.14 1.03 4.94
C VAL A 44 -6.18 0.51 5.95
N PRO A 45 -6.75 1.38 6.81
CA PRO A 45 -7.61 0.95 7.90
C PRO A 45 -8.85 0.17 7.44
N ALA A 46 -9.33 0.44 6.22
CA ALA A 46 -10.45 -0.29 5.60
C ALA A 46 -10.12 -1.75 5.22
N SER A 47 -8.85 -2.15 5.24
CA SER A 47 -8.41 -3.51 4.92
C SER A 47 -8.14 -4.38 6.16
N LEU A 48 -8.47 -3.87 7.36
CA LEU A 48 -8.40 -4.68 8.57
C LEU A 48 -9.44 -5.80 8.55
N PRO A 49 -9.12 -7.02 9.02
CA PRO A 49 -10.09 -8.10 9.13
C PRO A 49 -11.26 -7.73 10.07
N GLU A 50 -12.49 -8.10 9.70
CA GLU A 50 -13.68 -7.81 10.51
C GLU A 50 -13.58 -8.38 11.93
N SER A 51 -12.98 -9.57 12.07
CA SER A 51 -12.75 -10.22 13.37
C SER A 51 -11.82 -9.40 14.28
N VAL A 52 -10.88 -8.66 13.71
CA VAL A 52 -9.93 -7.79 14.41
C VAL A 52 -10.60 -6.47 14.75
N ILE A 53 -11.38 -5.90 13.82
CA ILE A 53 -12.16 -4.68 14.07
C ILE A 53 -13.15 -4.94 15.21
N GLY A 54 -13.95 -6.00 15.13
CA GLY A 54 -14.98 -6.29 16.15
C GLY A 54 -14.41 -6.46 17.57
N LYS A 55 -13.17 -6.93 17.70
CA LYS A 55 -12.52 -7.17 19.01
C LYS A 55 -11.67 -6.01 19.51
N TYR A 56 -11.00 -5.29 18.61
CA TYR A 56 -9.92 -4.35 18.98
C TYR A 56 -10.13 -2.92 18.47
N ARG A 57 -11.28 -2.59 17.87
CA ARG A 57 -11.57 -1.25 17.31
C ARG A 57 -11.17 -0.10 18.23
N GLU A 58 -11.52 -0.18 19.50
CA GLU A 58 -11.25 0.88 20.48
C GLU A 58 -9.77 0.99 20.88
N GLN A 59 -8.97 -0.04 20.60
CA GLN A 59 -7.53 -0.07 20.89
C GLN A 59 -6.69 0.49 19.74
N PHE A 60 -7.26 0.58 18.54
CA PHE A 60 -6.59 1.16 17.39
C PHE A 60 -6.53 2.69 17.48
N ALA A 61 -5.37 3.25 17.13
CA ALA A 61 -5.21 4.69 17.03
C ALA A 61 -6.12 5.28 15.95
N LYS A 62 -6.75 6.42 16.26
CA LYS A 62 -7.50 7.23 15.29
C LYS A 62 -6.53 8.26 14.68
N TRP A 63 -6.16 8.02 13.44
CA TRP A 63 -5.20 8.88 12.74
C TRP A 63 -5.88 10.14 12.21
N PRO A 64 -5.22 11.31 12.27
CA PRO A 64 -5.74 12.52 11.64
C PRO A 64 -5.82 12.33 10.11
N PRO A 65 -6.73 13.05 9.42
CA PRO A 65 -6.82 12.99 7.98
C PRO A 65 -5.51 13.46 7.34
N VAL A 66 -4.97 12.64 6.44
CA VAL A 66 -3.76 12.93 5.65
C VAL A 66 -4.19 13.27 4.23
N SER A 67 -3.48 14.19 3.57
CA SER A 67 -3.77 14.50 2.16
C SER A 67 -3.60 13.26 1.28
N PRO A 68 -4.41 13.09 0.22
CA PRO A 68 -4.36 11.90 -0.64
C PRO A 68 -2.97 11.63 -1.23
N GLU A 69 -2.27 12.68 -1.65
CA GLU A 69 -0.92 12.59 -2.22
C GLU A 69 0.12 12.16 -1.17
N SER A 70 0.06 12.71 0.06
CA SER A 70 0.94 12.30 1.14
C SER A 70 0.68 10.84 1.55
N MET A 71 -0.58 10.42 1.62
CA MET A 71 -0.96 9.03 1.91
C MET A 71 -0.42 8.08 0.83
N LYS A 72 -0.53 8.45 -0.44
CA LYS A 72 0.03 7.68 -1.56
C LYS A 72 1.55 7.51 -1.43
N GLN A 73 2.28 8.59 -1.16
CA GLN A 73 3.73 8.55 -0.95
C GLN A 73 4.11 7.67 0.26
N GLN A 74 3.37 7.78 1.36
CA GLN A 74 3.56 6.95 2.54
C GLN A 74 3.31 5.46 2.26
N LEU A 75 2.27 5.12 1.48
CA LEU A 75 1.99 3.73 1.06
C LEU A 75 3.15 3.15 0.26
N PHE A 76 3.66 3.90 -0.72
CA PHE A 76 4.79 3.44 -1.54
C PHE A 76 6.08 3.30 -0.73
N ALA A 77 6.35 4.24 0.18
CA ALA A 77 7.50 4.16 1.09
C ALA A 77 7.38 2.94 2.03
N ALA A 78 6.20 2.74 2.63
CA ALA A 78 5.93 1.62 3.52
C ALA A 78 6.10 0.28 2.79
N LEU A 79 5.64 0.15 1.53
CA LEU A 79 5.82 -1.06 0.74
C LEU A 79 7.31 -1.39 0.51
N LYS A 80 8.14 -0.38 0.22
CA LYS A 80 9.59 -0.57 0.06
C LYS A 80 10.26 -1.01 1.36
N ILE A 81 9.92 -0.34 2.46
CA ILE A 81 10.47 -0.66 3.79
C ILE A 81 10.04 -2.07 4.21
N LEU A 82 8.77 -2.43 4.01
CA LEU A 82 8.24 -3.75 4.35
C LEU A 82 8.94 -4.87 3.57
N ARG A 83 9.20 -4.68 2.27
CA ARG A 83 9.99 -5.62 1.47
C ARG A 83 11.39 -5.82 2.05
N SER A 84 12.09 -4.72 2.34
CA SER A 84 13.42 -4.77 2.95
C SER A 84 13.42 -5.48 4.31
N CYS A 85 12.37 -5.25 5.11
CA CYS A 85 12.18 -5.90 6.40
C CYS A 85 12.02 -7.42 6.23
N ILE A 86 11.13 -7.86 5.33
CA ILE A 86 10.91 -9.28 5.03
C ILE A 86 12.21 -9.95 4.56
N SER A 87 12.94 -9.34 3.63
CA SER A 87 14.25 -9.86 3.18
C SER A 87 15.23 -10.00 4.33
N SER A 88 15.35 -8.98 5.19
CA SER A 88 16.27 -9.01 6.34
C SER A 88 15.88 -10.09 7.36
N MET A 89 14.59 -10.35 7.55
CA MET A 89 14.10 -11.40 8.44
C MET A 89 14.36 -12.80 7.85
N LEU A 90 14.20 -12.98 6.54
CA LEU A 90 14.58 -14.22 5.85
C LEU A 90 16.09 -14.49 5.97
N ASP A 91 16.92 -13.46 5.79
CA ASP A 91 18.38 -13.54 5.98
C ASP A 91 18.75 -13.90 7.43
N SER A 92 17.87 -13.59 8.38
CA SER A 92 18.00 -13.94 9.80
C SER A 92 17.44 -15.33 10.16
N ASN A 93 17.17 -16.20 9.18
CA ASN A 93 16.65 -17.56 9.34
C ASN A 93 15.21 -17.67 9.88
N PHE A 94 14.39 -16.63 9.71
CA PHE A 94 12.95 -16.75 9.97
C PHE A 94 12.31 -17.64 8.90
N THR A 95 11.37 -18.48 9.30
CA THR A 95 10.68 -19.36 8.34
C THR A 95 9.58 -18.61 7.60
N SER A 96 9.26 -19.05 6.38
CA SER A 96 8.16 -18.46 5.60
C SER A 96 6.81 -18.53 6.33
N GLN A 97 6.60 -19.53 7.17
CA GLN A 97 5.41 -19.66 8.01
C GLN A 97 5.34 -18.55 9.07
N GLN A 98 6.47 -18.22 9.70
CA GLN A 98 6.55 -17.14 10.69
C GLN A 98 6.30 -15.77 10.05
N LEU A 99 6.76 -15.59 8.81
CA LEU A 99 6.63 -14.33 8.07
C LEU A 99 5.34 -14.24 7.24
N GLN A 100 4.49 -15.27 7.23
CA GLN A 100 3.24 -15.29 6.48
C GLN A 100 2.39 -14.02 6.66
N PRO A 101 2.18 -13.49 7.88
CA PRO A 101 1.39 -12.25 8.05
C PRO A 101 2.01 -11.04 7.36
N LEU A 102 3.35 -10.95 7.28
CA LEU A 102 4.04 -9.86 6.59
C LEU A 102 3.93 -9.99 5.06
N PHE A 103 3.96 -11.22 4.54
CA PHE A 103 3.71 -11.46 3.12
C PHE A 103 2.29 -11.04 2.73
N GLU A 104 1.28 -11.42 3.51
CA GLU A 104 -0.12 -11.02 3.32
C GLU A 104 -0.31 -9.50 3.41
N LEU A 105 0.35 -8.86 4.39
CA LEU A 105 0.41 -7.41 4.52
C LEU A 105 1.01 -6.75 3.27
N CYS A 106 2.12 -7.28 2.78
CA CYS A 106 2.82 -6.76 1.60
C CYS A 106 1.94 -6.83 0.36
N VAL A 107 1.22 -7.94 0.16
CA VAL A 107 0.24 -8.09 -0.92
C VAL A 107 -0.89 -7.06 -0.78
N THR A 108 -1.44 -6.90 0.43
CA THR A 108 -2.53 -5.94 0.70
C THR A 108 -2.11 -4.50 0.38
N ILE A 109 -0.96 -4.06 0.87
CA ILE A 109 -0.43 -2.72 0.59
C ILE A 109 -0.16 -2.55 -0.92
N ARG A 110 0.39 -3.57 -1.58
CA ARG A 110 0.66 -3.55 -3.02
C ARG A 110 -0.61 -3.38 -3.84
N LEU A 111 -1.67 -4.11 -3.52
CA LEU A 111 -2.98 -3.96 -4.16
C LEU A 111 -3.54 -2.55 -3.95
N LYS A 112 -3.38 -1.99 -2.75
CA LYS A 112 -3.84 -0.63 -2.47
C LYS A 112 -3.04 0.43 -3.24
N CYS A 113 -1.72 0.24 -3.38
CA CYS A 113 -0.87 1.09 -4.22
C CYS A 113 -1.32 1.05 -5.69
N LEU A 114 -1.60 -0.15 -6.21
CA LEU A 114 -2.10 -0.34 -7.58
C LEU A 114 -3.45 0.34 -7.80
N SER A 115 -4.39 0.20 -6.85
CA SER A 115 -5.67 0.92 -6.88
C SER A 115 -5.46 2.42 -7.03
N LYS A 116 -4.49 3.00 -6.30
CA LYS A 116 -4.19 4.44 -6.40
C LYS A 116 -3.60 4.85 -7.73
N VAL A 117 -2.72 4.04 -8.33
CA VAL A 117 -2.20 4.30 -9.68
C VAL A 117 -3.33 4.28 -10.71
N ILE A 118 -4.24 3.29 -10.61
CA ILE A 118 -5.38 3.17 -11.52
C ILE A 118 -6.34 4.35 -11.35
N GLU A 119 -6.61 4.77 -10.12
CA GLU A 119 -7.41 5.96 -9.83
C GLU A 119 -6.81 7.21 -10.47
N ASP A 120 -5.49 7.44 -10.31
CA ASP A 120 -4.80 8.60 -10.90
C ASP A 120 -4.89 8.61 -12.43
N VAL A 121 -4.64 7.46 -13.06
CA VAL A 121 -4.71 7.32 -14.52
C VAL A 121 -6.14 7.51 -15.02
N THR A 122 -7.13 6.99 -14.29
CA THR A 122 -8.54 7.18 -14.63
C THR A 122 -8.90 8.66 -14.60
N GLN A 123 -8.47 9.40 -13.57
CA GLN A 123 -8.67 10.85 -13.50
C GLN A 123 -7.89 11.60 -14.59
N GLY A 124 -6.67 11.16 -14.91
CA GLY A 124 -5.87 11.68 -16.02
C GLY A 124 -6.60 11.55 -17.35
N VAL A 125 -7.10 10.35 -17.67
CA VAL A 125 -7.88 10.05 -18.89
C VAL A 125 -9.18 10.86 -18.94
N ILE A 126 -9.95 10.91 -17.85
CA ILE A 126 -11.18 11.73 -17.77
C ILE A 126 -10.84 13.23 -18.01
N GLY A 127 -9.70 13.68 -17.48
CA GLY A 127 -9.21 15.04 -17.63
C GLY A 127 -8.61 15.37 -19.00
N LEU A 128 -8.47 14.41 -19.93
CA LEU A 128 -7.91 14.69 -21.25
C LEU A 128 -8.77 15.65 -22.06
N GLY A 129 -10.10 15.57 -21.91
CA GLY A 129 -11.02 16.44 -22.64
C GLY A 129 -10.87 17.93 -22.32
N SER A 130 -10.31 18.27 -21.15
CA SER A 130 -9.99 19.67 -20.80
C SER A 130 -8.57 20.09 -21.18
N ARG A 131 -7.70 19.13 -21.53
CA ARG A 131 -6.31 19.34 -21.95
C ARG A 131 -6.13 19.33 -23.46
N GLU A 132 -7.11 18.82 -24.21
CA GLU A 132 -7.08 18.80 -25.67
C GLU A 132 -7.19 20.23 -26.22
N SER A 133 -6.09 20.74 -26.77
CA SER A 133 -6.18 21.79 -27.77
C SER A 133 -6.58 21.11 -29.07
N TRP A 134 -7.80 21.37 -29.56
CA TRP A 134 -8.37 20.86 -30.83
C TRP A 134 -7.62 21.33 -32.08
N LYS A 135 -6.29 21.21 -32.07
CA LYS A 135 -5.38 21.53 -33.17
C LYS A 135 -5.12 20.25 -33.95
N LEU A 136 -5.35 20.31 -35.25
CA LEU A 136 -5.04 19.22 -36.17
C LEU A 136 -3.55 19.28 -36.53
N GLU A 137 -2.82 18.23 -36.22
CA GLU A 137 -1.45 18.05 -36.69
C GLU A 137 -1.46 17.27 -38.00
N SER A 138 -0.74 17.78 -38.99
CA SER A 138 -0.56 17.11 -40.27
C SER A 138 0.55 16.07 -40.16
N THR A 139 0.21 14.80 -40.30
CA THR A 139 1.20 13.72 -40.34
C THR A 139 1.89 13.68 -41.70
N HIS A 140 3.09 13.09 -41.75
CA HIS A 140 3.91 12.94 -42.97
C HIS A 140 3.23 12.17 -44.11
N THR A 141 2.13 11.45 -43.82
CA THR A 141 1.31 10.70 -44.77
C THR A 141 0.13 11.51 -45.33
N GLY A 142 0.01 12.79 -44.98
CA GLY A 142 -1.07 13.68 -45.42
C GLY A 142 -2.38 13.54 -44.62
N LEU A 143 -2.41 12.67 -43.60
CA LEU A 143 -3.55 12.54 -42.69
C LEU A 143 -3.45 13.56 -41.55
N THR A 144 -4.56 14.16 -41.15
CA THR A 144 -4.60 15.06 -40.00
C THR A 144 -5.15 14.34 -38.78
N LYS A 145 -4.44 14.35 -37.65
CA LYS A 145 -4.91 13.81 -36.37
C LYS A 145 -4.86 14.88 -35.28
N THR A 146 -5.69 14.76 -34.25
CA THR A 146 -5.51 15.55 -33.03
C THR A 146 -4.44 14.90 -32.16
N ILE A 147 -3.93 15.61 -31.16
CA ILE A 147 -2.95 15.10 -30.19
C ILE A 147 -3.56 14.16 -29.14
N LEU A 148 -4.89 14.04 -29.10
CA LEU A 148 -5.61 13.28 -28.07
C LEU A 148 -5.23 11.78 -28.01
N PRO A 149 -5.08 11.05 -29.15
CA PRO A 149 -4.63 9.67 -29.10
C PRO A 149 -3.25 9.53 -28.44
N ASP A 150 -2.33 10.45 -28.72
CA ASP A 150 -0.97 10.44 -28.15
C ASP A 150 -1.01 10.75 -26.64
N LEU A 151 -1.87 11.69 -26.21
CA LEU A 151 -2.10 11.99 -24.79
C LEU A 151 -2.71 10.80 -24.05
N TYR A 152 -3.67 10.11 -24.65
CA TYR A 152 -4.28 8.90 -24.09
C TYR A 152 -3.25 7.77 -23.95
N GLU A 153 -2.48 7.50 -25.00
CA GLU A 153 -1.41 6.50 -24.97
C GLU A 153 -0.36 6.82 -23.90
N THR A 154 -0.06 8.10 -23.68
CA THR A 154 0.86 8.54 -22.62
C THR A 154 0.34 8.21 -21.23
N GLU A 155 -0.93 8.53 -20.93
CA GLU A 155 -1.56 8.23 -19.63
C GLU A 155 -1.64 6.71 -19.37
N VAL A 156 -1.98 5.93 -20.39
CA VAL A 156 -2.02 4.45 -20.30
C VAL A 156 -0.62 3.85 -20.13
N SER A 157 0.37 4.37 -20.86
CA SER A 157 1.77 3.92 -20.76
C SER A 157 2.36 4.24 -19.39
N PHE A 158 1.98 5.38 -18.80
CA PHE A 158 2.33 5.74 -17.43
C PHE A 158 1.78 4.72 -16.42
N CYS A 159 0.51 4.32 -16.56
CA CYS A 159 -0.09 3.25 -15.76
C CYS A 159 0.70 1.94 -15.84
N ALA A 160 1.03 1.50 -17.05
CA ALA A 160 1.78 0.27 -17.28
C ALA A 160 3.19 0.33 -16.67
N THR A 161 3.85 1.48 -16.75
CA THR A 161 5.22 1.67 -16.23
C THR A 161 5.23 1.70 -14.69
N LEU A 162 4.32 2.45 -14.06
CA LEU A 162 4.17 2.43 -12.61
C LEU A 162 3.74 1.04 -12.12
N GLY A 163 2.79 0.42 -12.82
CA GLY A 163 2.40 -0.97 -12.58
C GLY A 163 3.62 -1.87 -12.51
N LYS A 164 4.48 -1.87 -13.53
CA LYS A 164 5.75 -2.65 -13.52
C LYS A 164 6.66 -2.31 -12.34
N ASN A 165 6.88 -1.03 -12.05
CA ASN A 165 7.78 -0.60 -10.96
C ASN A 165 7.28 -1.02 -9.56
N TYR A 166 5.97 -1.19 -9.38
CA TYR A 166 5.39 -1.61 -8.11
C TYR A 166 4.99 -3.10 -8.09
N ILE A 167 4.90 -3.74 -9.26
CA ILE A 167 4.58 -5.16 -9.46
C ILE A 167 5.84 -6.02 -9.56
N GLN A 168 6.96 -5.52 -10.08
CA GLN A 168 8.15 -6.35 -10.20
C GLN A 168 8.78 -6.63 -8.83
N PHE A 169 8.87 -7.93 -8.58
CA PHE A 169 9.78 -8.65 -7.72
C PHE A 169 10.91 -9.16 -8.61
#